data_AF-A0A966MWI1-F1
#
_entry.id   AF-A0A966MWI1-F1
#
_cell.length_a   1.000
_cell.length_b   1.000
_cell.length_c   1.000
_cell.angle_alpha   90.00
_cell.angle_beta   90.00
_cell.angle_gamma   90.00
#
_symmetry.space_group_name_H-M   'P 1'
#
loop_
_entity.id
_entity.type
_entity.pdbx_description
1 polymer ?
#
loop_
_entity_poly.entity_id
_entity_poly.type
_entity_poly.pdbx_seq_one_letter_code
_entity_poly.pdbx_strand_id
1 'polypeptide(L)'
;FAMATSFRPRWAPVTAPIYASLEGIFLGAISALYNARFAGLPQQAVLLTFGVAAGVLVLYRLRVLRATPMFQRMLFGAMMGIGLFYLGSFLLSLFGVQIGYFTSNSMLAIGINVVIAGVAALNLVLDFDRIEEGSRMGAPKAMEWFAAFGLMVTLIWLYLELLRLLSRLQGRRD
;
A
#
# COMPACT_ATOMS: atom_id res chain seq x y z
N PHE A 1 -5.14 10.71 -18.58
CA PHE A 1 -6.36 10.32 -17.83
C PHE A 1 -6.42 10.87 -16.39
N ALA A 2 -5.35 11.45 -15.86
CA ALA A 2 -5.29 11.97 -14.48
C ALA A 2 -5.86 13.39 -14.27
N MET A 3 -6.11 14.17 -15.34
CA MET A 3 -6.66 15.54 -15.21
C MET A 3 -8.20 15.62 -15.21
N ALA A 4 -8.90 14.55 -15.63
CA ALA A 4 -10.36 14.59 -15.76
C ALA A 4 -11.12 14.24 -14.47
N THR A 5 -10.50 13.52 -13.53
CA THR A 5 -11.13 13.04 -12.30
C THR A 5 -10.98 13.99 -11.10
N SER A 6 -10.17 15.06 -11.21
CA SER A 6 -9.99 16.05 -10.13
C SER A 6 -11.22 16.95 -9.91
N PHE A 7 -12.22 16.93 -10.81
CA PHE A 7 -13.28 17.94 -10.80
C PHE A 7 -14.58 17.53 -10.09
N ARG A 8 -14.81 16.26 -9.71
CA ARG A 8 -16.09 15.88 -9.07
C ARG A 8 -15.98 14.75 -8.02
N PRO A 9 -16.02 15.11 -6.71
CA PRO A 9 -16.19 14.18 -5.59
C PRO A 9 -17.47 13.31 -5.60
N ARG A 10 -18.35 13.46 -6.62
CA ARG A 10 -19.59 12.69 -6.81
C ARG A 10 -19.41 11.36 -7.55
N TRP A 11 -18.24 11.07 -8.14
CA TRP A 11 -18.01 9.89 -8.99
C TRP A 11 -17.30 8.72 -8.30
N ALA A 12 -16.97 8.87 -7.01
CA ALA A 12 -16.37 7.82 -6.17
C ALA A 12 -17.08 6.44 -6.25
N PRO A 13 -18.42 6.34 -6.35
CA PRO A 13 -19.10 5.03 -6.42
C PRO A 13 -18.87 4.27 -7.73
N VAL A 14 -18.49 4.93 -8.82
CA VAL A 14 -18.37 4.33 -10.16
C VAL A 14 -16.90 4.16 -10.57
N THR A 15 -16.02 5.07 -10.15
CA THR A 15 -14.58 4.94 -10.44
C THR A 15 -13.90 3.92 -9.54
N ALA A 16 -14.34 3.77 -8.29
CA ALA A 16 -13.73 2.83 -7.34
C ALA A 16 -13.86 1.35 -7.77
N PRO A 17 -15.02 0.85 -8.24
CA PRO A 17 -15.15 -0.54 -8.69
C PRO A 17 -14.36 -0.83 -9.98
N ILE A 18 -14.33 0.13 -10.92
CA ILE A 18 -13.59 -0.02 -12.18
C ILE A 18 -12.08 -0.05 -11.90
N TYR A 19 -11.61 0.86 -11.04
CA TYR A 19 -10.21 0.90 -10.61
C TYR A 19 -9.83 -0.37 -9.84
N ALA A 20 -10.66 -0.83 -8.91
CA ALA A 20 -10.46 -2.08 -8.17
C ALA A 20 -10.41 -3.31 -9.09
N SER A 21 -11.24 -3.34 -10.14
CA SER A 21 -11.26 -4.45 -11.10
C SER A 21 -9.99 -4.48 -11.96
N LEU A 22 -9.56 -3.32 -12.46
CA LEU A 22 -8.34 -3.18 -13.25
C LEU A 22 -7.09 -3.44 -12.41
N GLU A 23 -7.03 -2.91 -11.18
CA GLU A 23 -5.98 -3.24 -10.23
C GLU A 23 -5.99 -4.72 -9.88
N GLY A 24 -7.15 -5.34 -9.64
CA GLY A 24 -7.25 -6.76 -9.36
C GLY A 24 -6.67 -7.64 -10.47
N ILE A 25 -6.94 -7.30 -11.74
CA ILE A 25 -6.36 -7.99 -12.91
C ILE A 25 -4.84 -7.76 -12.97
N PHE A 26 -4.38 -6.53 -12.77
CA PHE A 26 -2.96 -6.19 -12.80
C PHE A 26 -2.17 -6.86 -11.67
N LEU A 27 -2.70 -6.84 -10.45
CA LEU A 27 -2.18 -7.54 -9.29
C LEU A 27 -2.17 -9.05 -9.51
N GLY A 28 -3.25 -9.61 -10.09
CA GLY A 28 -3.32 -11.03 -10.44
C GLY A 28 -2.23 -11.44 -11.43
N ALA A 29 -1.96 -10.62 -12.44
CA ALA A 29 -0.88 -10.85 -13.39
C ALA A 29 0.51 -10.78 -12.72
N ILE A 30 0.74 -9.79 -11.85
CA ILE A 30 1.98 -9.70 -11.06
C ILE A 30 2.13 -10.92 -10.16
N SER A 31 1.09 -11.29 -9.40
CA SER A 31 1.13 -12.43 -8.50
C SER A 31 1.35 -13.75 -9.24
N ALA A 32 0.81 -13.91 -10.45
CA ALA A 32 1.07 -15.07 -11.30
C ALA A 32 2.55 -15.12 -11.74
N LEU A 33 3.16 -13.99 -12.10
CA LEU A 33 4.60 -13.91 -12.41
C LEU A 33 5.47 -14.28 -11.19
N TYR A 34 5.08 -13.83 -10.00
CA TYR A 34 5.78 -14.20 -8.77
C TYR A 34 5.57 -15.67 -8.40
N ASN A 35 4.37 -16.22 -8.59
CA ASN A 35 4.08 -17.64 -8.33
C ASN A 35 4.85 -18.58 -9.27
N ALA A 36 5.06 -18.16 -10.53
CA ALA A 36 5.84 -18.91 -11.51
C ALA A 36 7.33 -19.01 -11.14
N ARG A 37 7.86 -18.06 -10.36
CA ARG A 37 9.25 -18.07 -9.84
C ARG A 37 9.36 -18.62 -8.42
N PHE A 38 8.35 -18.40 -7.59
CA PHE A 38 8.30 -18.80 -6.20
C PHE A 38 6.92 -19.36 -5.86
N ALA A 39 6.79 -20.67 -5.89
CA ALA A 39 5.52 -21.36 -5.64
C ALA A 39 4.98 -21.05 -4.23
N GLY A 40 3.73 -20.58 -4.14
CA GLY A 40 3.03 -20.36 -2.87
C GLY A 40 3.32 -19.01 -2.18
N LEU A 41 4.22 -18.20 -2.74
CA LEU A 41 4.56 -16.88 -2.20
C LEU A 41 3.36 -15.91 -2.15
N PRO A 42 2.47 -15.85 -3.17
CA PRO A 42 1.29 -14.98 -3.10
C PRO A 42 0.33 -15.33 -1.96
N GLN A 43 0.17 -16.61 -1.63
CA GLN A 43 -0.72 -17.05 -0.54
C GLN A 43 -0.18 -16.64 0.83
N GLN A 44 1.13 -16.77 1.04
CA GLN A 44 1.80 -16.29 2.26
C GLN A 44 1.69 -14.77 2.40
N ALA A 45 1.87 -14.03 1.29
CA ALA A 45 1.74 -12.58 1.28
C ALA A 45 0.33 -12.15 1.70
N VAL A 46 -0.72 -12.79 1.16
CA VAL A 46 -2.12 -12.51 1.56
C VAL A 46 -2.34 -12.73 3.06
N LEU A 47 -1.90 -13.88 3.58
CA LEU A 47 -2.03 -14.20 5.01
C LEU A 47 -1.32 -13.16 5.89
N LEU A 48 -0.12 -12.73 5.49
CA LEU A 48 0.63 -11.68 6.19
C LEU A 48 -0.08 -10.32 6.11
N THR A 49 -0.62 -9.93 4.96
CA THR A 49 -1.38 -8.67 4.82
C THR A 49 -2.57 -8.65 5.76
N PHE A 50 -3.37 -9.72 5.79
CA PHE A 50 -4.50 -9.83 6.72
C PHE A 50 -4.04 -9.87 8.18
N GLY A 51 -2.95 -10.57 8.49
CA GLY A 51 -2.37 -10.62 9.83
C GLY A 51 -1.91 -9.24 10.33
N VAL A 52 -1.20 -8.48 9.48
CA VAL A 52 -0.76 -7.12 9.79
C VAL A 52 -1.96 -6.18 9.93
N ALA A 53 -2.91 -6.23 8.98
CA ALA A 53 -4.11 -5.41 9.05
C ALA A 53 -4.93 -5.67 10.32
N ALA A 54 -5.13 -6.94 10.68
CA ALA A 54 -5.81 -7.32 11.92
C ALA A 54 -5.02 -6.88 13.17
N GLY A 55 -3.70 -7.07 13.17
CA GLY A 55 -2.84 -6.65 14.28
C GLY A 55 -2.87 -5.14 14.51
N VAL A 56 -2.78 -4.34 13.44
CA VAL A 56 -2.88 -2.88 13.49
C VAL A 56 -4.27 -2.45 13.94
N LEU A 57 -5.33 -3.11 13.45
CA LEU A 57 -6.70 -2.81 13.86
C LEU A 57 -6.93 -3.07 15.35
N VAL A 58 -6.37 -4.17 15.89
CA VAL A 58 -6.41 -4.44 17.33
C VAL A 58 -5.65 -3.38 18.11
N LEU A 59 -4.43 -3.01 17.69
CA LEU A 59 -3.64 -1.96 18.34
C LEU A 59 -4.32 -0.59 18.32
N TYR A 60 -5.02 -0.27 17.22
CA TYR A 60 -5.82 0.94 17.10
C TYR A 60 -7.04 0.90 18.04
N ARG A 61 -7.78 -0.21 18.07
CA ARG A 61 -8.93 -0.41 18.98
C ARG A 61 -8.54 -0.32 20.45
N LEU A 62 -7.36 -0.82 20.81
CA LEU A 62 -6.78 -0.70 22.14
C LEU A 62 -6.31 0.73 22.48
N ARG A 63 -6.43 1.69 21.53
CA ARG A 63 -5.98 3.08 21.63
C ARG A 63 -4.49 3.24 21.96
N VAL A 64 -3.69 2.20 21.69
CA VAL A 64 -2.23 2.22 21.80
C VAL A 64 -1.64 3.06 20.68
N LEU A 65 -2.17 2.90 19.46
CA LEU A 65 -1.84 3.73 18.31
C LEU A 65 -2.97 4.75 18.08
N ARG A 66 -2.63 6.05 18.09
CA ARG A 66 -3.57 7.15 17.82
C ARG A 66 -3.08 7.97 16.64
N ALA A 67 -3.99 8.31 15.74
CA ALA A 67 -3.72 9.17 14.61
C ALA A 67 -3.61 10.63 15.06
N THR A 68 -2.47 10.99 15.66
CA THR A 68 -2.22 12.38 16.03
C THR A 68 -1.94 13.24 14.77
N PRO A 69 -2.18 14.56 14.82
CA PRO A 69 -1.87 15.44 13.69
C PRO A 69 -0.39 15.39 13.28
N MET A 70 0.52 15.18 14.25
CA MET A 70 1.94 15.01 13.98
C MET A 70 2.23 13.68 13.28
N PHE A 71 1.58 12.60 13.69
CA PHE A 71 1.68 11.28 13.04
C PHE A 71 1.17 11.32 11.59
N GLN A 72 0.04 11.98 11.34
CA GLN A 72 -0.49 12.20 9.99
C GLN A 72 0.50 12.94 9.09
N ARG A 73 1.08 14.05 9.57
CA ARG A 73 2.07 14.84 8.82
C ARG A 73 3.33 14.03 8.53
N MET A 74 3.81 13.26 9.52
CA MET A 74 4.99 12.40 9.37
C MET A 74 4.75 11.31 8.31
N LEU A 75 3.63 10.60 8.38
CA LEU A 75 3.27 9.57 7.39
C LEU A 75 3.08 10.16 6.00
N PHE A 76 2.45 11.33 5.89
CA PHE A 76 2.32 12.01 4.60
C PHE A 76 3.68 12.36 3.99
N GLY A 77 4.60 12.88 4.81
CA GLY A 77 5.99 13.10 4.40
C GLY A 77 6.69 11.80 3.96
N ALA A 78 6.50 10.72 4.71
CA ALA A 78 7.06 9.41 4.36
C ALA A 78 6.50 8.88 3.02
N MET A 79 5.18 8.95 2.80
CA MET A 79 4.54 8.58 1.54
C MET A 79 5.10 9.39 0.37
N MET A 80 5.22 10.72 0.52
CA MET A 80 5.81 11.57 -0.52
C MET A 80 7.27 11.21 -0.77
N GLY A 81 8.06 10.95 0.27
CA GLY A 81 9.46 10.54 0.14
C GLY A 81 9.61 9.22 -0.62
N ILE A 82 8.77 8.23 -0.31
CA ILE A 82 8.73 6.95 -1.03
C ILE A 82 8.32 7.15 -2.48
N GLY A 83 7.30 7.99 -2.73
CA GLY A 83 6.85 8.33 -4.07
C GLY A 83 7.95 9.00 -4.91
N LEU A 84 8.66 9.96 -4.34
CA LEU A 84 9.81 10.61 -4.98
C LEU A 84 10.95 9.64 -5.22
N PHE A 85 11.21 8.73 -4.29
CA PHE A 85 12.23 7.69 -4.47
C PHE A 85 11.91 6.76 -5.64
N TYR A 86 10.66 6.31 -5.77
CA TYR A 86 10.22 5.49 -6.90
C TYR A 86 10.23 6.27 -8.22
N LEU A 87 9.80 7.53 -8.21
CA LEU A 87 9.81 8.38 -9.40
C LEU A 87 11.23 8.68 -9.87
N GLY A 88 12.13 9.01 -8.94
CA GLY A 88 13.56 9.17 -9.23
C GLY A 88 14.16 7.91 -9.82
N SER A 89 13.89 6.75 -9.21
CA SER A 89 14.35 5.46 -9.73
C SER A 89 13.82 5.16 -11.14
N PHE A 90 12.56 5.50 -11.41
CA PHE A 90 11.97 5.37 -12.75
C PHE A 90 12.67 6.29 -13.77
N LEU A 91 12.89 7.56 -13.44
CA LEU A 91 13.60 8.49 -14.32
C LEU A 91 15.03 8.02 -14.63
N LEU A 92 15.79 7.59 -13.61
CA LEU A 92 17.13 7.04 -13.82
C LEU A 92 17.11 5.78 -14.71
N SER A 93 16.08 4.95 -14.60
CA SER A 93 15.95 3.77 -15.46
C SER A 93 15.77 4.12 -16.94
N LEU A 94 15.15 5.27 -17.26
CA LEU A 94 15.01 5.76 -18.64
C LEU A 94 16.36 6.17 -19.25
N PHE A 95 17.32 6.57 -18.41
CA PHE A 95 18.69 6.88 -18.82
C PHE A 95 19.61 5.64 -18.82
N GLY A 96 19.03 4.43 -18.71
CA GLY A 96 19.78 3.18 -18.68
C GLY A 96 20.50 2.90 -17.35
N VAL A 97 20.35 3.77 -16.35
CA VAL A 97 20.91 3.56 -15.01
C VAL A 97 19.90 2.77 -14.19
N GLN A 98 20.08 1.46 -14.15
CA GLN A 98 19.30 0.60 -13.26
C GLN A 98 19.83 0.76 -11.83
N ILE A 99 19.09 1.47 -10.98
CA ILE A 99 19.37 1.47 -9.55
C ILE A 99 19.16 0.04 -9.05
N GLY A 100 20.20 -0.55 -8.44
CA GLY A 100 20.18 -1.90 -7.89
C GLY A 100 19.09 -2.16 -6.85
N TYR A 101 18.28 -1.18 -6.47
CA TYR A 101 17.10 -1.38 -5.63
C TYR A 101 16.09 -2.38 -6.24
N PHE A 102 15.92 -2.41 -7.57
CA PHE A 102 14.97 -3.34 -8.22
C PHE A 102 15.56 -4.72 -8.53
N THR A 103 16.88 -4.81 -8.76
CA THR A 103 17.54 -6.03 -9.26
C THR A 103 18.45 -6.70 -8.23
N SER A 104 18.88 -6.00 -7.17
CA SER A 104 19.79 -6.55 -6.16
C SER A 104 19.04 -7.05 -4.92
N ASN A 105 19.36 -8.27 -4.47
CA ASN A 105 19.01 -8.79 -3.15
C ASN A 105 19.91 -8.18 -2.06
N SER A 106 20.26 -6.90 -2.16
CA SER A 106 21.09 -6.20 -1.19
C SER A 106 20.36 -6.03 0.15
N MET A 107 21.11 -6.07 1.26
CA MET A 107 20.56 -5.92 2.61
C MET A 107 19.86 -4.55 2.77
N LEU A 108 20.36 -3.55 2.05
CA LEU A 108 19.80 -2.21 1.99
C LEU A 108 18.42 -2.20 1.30
N ALA A 109 18.25 -2.98 0.22
CA ALA A 109 16.97 -3.08 -0.48
C ALA A 109 15.89 -3.74 0.39
N ILE A 110 16.26 -4.79 1.15
CA ILE A 110 15.34 -5.43 2.11
C ILE A 110 14.97 -4.46 3.23
N GLY A 111 15.95 -3.75 3.79
CA GLY A 111 15.71 -2.74 4.83
C GLY A 111 14.74 -1.65 4.38
N ILE A 112 14.91 -1.12 3.16
CA ILE A 112 13.97 -0.13 2.60
C ILE A 112 12.56 -0.74 2.46
N ASN A 113 12.41 -1.96 1.95
CA ASN A 113 11.07 -2.56 1.84
C ASN A 113 10.41 -2.80 3.19
N VAL A 114 11.17 -3.18 4.22
CA VAL A 114 10.65 -3.31 5.59
C VAL A 114 10.12 -1.97 6.08
N VAL A 115 10.86 -0.88 5.85
CA VAL A 115 10.41 0.47 6.22
C VAL A 115 9.15 0.86 5.45
N ILE A 116 9.09 0.63 4.14
CA ILE A 116 7.91 0.95 3.31
C ILE A 116 6.70 0.13 3.76
N ALA A 117 6.88 -1.16 4.04
CA ALA A 117 5.81 -2.03 4.55
C ALA A 117 5.32 -1.54 5.93
N GLY A 118 6.24 -1.12 6.80
CA GLY A 118 5.89 -0.50 8.08
C GLY A 118 5.11 0.80 7.91
N VAL A 119 5.52 1.69 6.98
CA VAL A 119 4.79 2.92 6.65
C VAL A 119 3.39 2.60 6.12
N ALA A 120 3.25 1.62 5.23
CA ALA A 120 1.95 1.18 4.72
C ALA A 120 1.05 0.63 5.85
N ALA A 121 1.60 -0.19 6.75
CA ALA A 121 0.88 -0.70 7.91
C ALA A 121 0.44 0.42 8.86
N LEU A 122 1.28 1.43 9.08
CA LEU A 122 0.93 2.62 9.87
C LEU A 122 -0.11 3.49 9.18
N ASN A 123 -0.14 3.51 7.85
CA ASN A 123 -1.15 4.24 7.08
C ASN A 123 -2.55 3.65 7.28
N LEU A 124 -2.66 2.33 7.52
CA LEU A 124 -3.94 1.70 7.89
C LEU A 124 -4.52 2.31 9.17
N VAL A 125 -3.69 2.74 10.12
CA VAL A 125 -4.17 3.45 11.33
C VAL A 125 -4.89 4.74 10.95
N LEU A 126 -4.35 5.49 9.99
CA LEU A 126 -5.00 6.71 9.50
C LEU A 126 -6.30 6.41 8.76
N ASP A 127 -6.34 5.30 8.01
CA ASP A 127 -7.55 4.90 7.30
C ASP A 127 -8.65 4.47 8.27
N PHE A 128 -8.32 3.71 9.32
CA PHE A 128 -9.28 3.36 10.38
C PHE A 128 -9.80 4.59 11.12
N ASP A 129 -8.92 5.55 11.41
CA ASP A 129 -9.29 6.80 12.08
C ASP A 129 -10.24 7.66 11.23
N ARG A 130 -9.96 7.79 9.93
CA ARG A 130 -10.86 8.47 8.98
C ARG A 130 -12.23 7.80 8.89
N ILE A 131 -12.28 6.46 8.93
CA ILE A 131 -13.54 5.71 8.92
C ILE A 131 -14.32 5.95 10.21
N GLU A 132 -13.65 5.91 11.37
CA GLU A 132 -14.29 6.14 12.67
C GLU A 132 -14.80 7.58 12.80
N GLU A 133 -13.99 8.57 12.42
CA GLU A 133 -14.37 9.98 12.44
C GLU A 133 -15.50 10.29 11.44
N GLY A 134 -15.41 9.73 10.22
CA GLY A 134 -16.45 9.85 9.20
C GLY A 134 -17.80 9.25 9.64
N SER A 135 -17.77 8.11 10.35
CA SER A 135 -18.96 7.50 10.93
C SER A 135 -19.54 8.33 12.08
N ARG A 136 -18.69 8.85 12.98
CA ARG A 136 -19.11 9.70 14.11
C ARG A 136 -19.75 11.02 13.68
N MET A 137 -19.26 11.63 12.61
CA MET A 137 -19.79 12.90 12.08
C MET A 137 -21.06 12.72 11.23
N GLY A 138 -21.59 11.50 11.08
CA GLY A 138 -22.76 11.22 10.25
C GLY A 138 -22.53 11.61 8.78
N ALA A 139 -21.29 11.44 8.29
CA ALA A 139 -20.90 11.91 6.98
C ALA A 139 -21.75 11.28 5.86
N PRO A 140 -22.02 12.00 4.76
CA PRO A 140 -22.82 11.47 3.64
C PRO A 140 -22.27 10.14 3.13
N LYS A 141 -23.14 9.19 2.72
CA LYS A 141 -22.76 7.85 2.23
C LYS A 141 -21.57 7.84 1.26
N ALA A 142 -21.43 8.85 0.40
CA ALA A 142 -20.31 8.96 -0.54
C ALA A 142 -18.93 9.04 0.14
N MET A 143 -18.86 9.58 1.35
CA MET A 143 -17.64 9.73 2.13
C MET A 143 -17.22 8.40 2.78
N GLU A 144 -18.18 7.54 3.15
CA GLU A 144 -17.90 6.16 3.58
C GLU A 144 -17.27 5.34 2.45
N TRP A 145 -17.82 5.45 1.23
CA TRP A 145 -17.23 4.81 0.04
C TRP A 145 -15.82 5.31 -0.26
N PHE A 146 -15.57 6.61 -0.08
CA PHE A 146 -14.24 7.18 -0.25
C PHE A 146 -13.25 6.68 0.80
N ALA A 147 -13.67 6.59 2.06
CA ALA A 147 -12.84 6.06 3.13
C ALA A 147 -12.54 4.56 2.93
N ALA A 148 -13.53 3.77 2.52
CA ALA A 148 -13.35 2.36 2.17
C ALA A 148 -12.41 2.17 0.97
N PHE A 149 -12.50 3.05 -0.04
CA PHE A 149 -11.58 3.04 -1.18
C PHE A 149 -10.14 3.33 -0.75
N GLY A 150 -9.93 4.35 0.09
CA GLY A 150 -8.60 4.65 0.65
C GLY A 150 -7.99 3.45 1.37
N LEU A 151 -8.77 2.81 2.24
CA LEU A 151 -8.37 1.60 2.95
C LEU A 151 -8.01 0.45 2.00
N MET A 152 -8.80 0.25 0.94
CA MET A 152 -8.53 -0.77 -0.08
C MET A 152 -7.18 -0.54 -0.78
N VAL A 153 -6.91 0.71 -1.20
CA VAL A 153 -5.65 1.08 -1.86
C VAL A 153 -4.47 0.85 -0.92
N THR A 154 -4.60 1.21 0.36
CA THR A 154 -3.55 0.98 1.36
C THR A 154 -3.31 -0.52 1.59
N LEU A 155 -4.37 -1.34 1.64
CA LEU A 155 -4.24 -2.80 1.75
C LEU A 155 -3.53 -3.42 0.55
N ILE A 156 -3.89 -2.99 -0.67
CA ILE A 156 -3.24 -3.41 -1.91
C ILE A 156 -1.75 -3.03 -1.89
N TRP A 157 -1.44 -1.81 -1.47
CA TRP A 157 -0.07 -1.35 -1.38
C TRP A 157 0.74 -2.17 -0.37
N LEU A 158 0.19 -2.42 0.82
CA LEU A 158 0.80 -3.29 1.83
C LEU A 158 1.02 -4.70 1.30
N TYR A 159 0.07 -5.26 0.55
CA TYR A 159 0.19 -6.57 -0.09
C TYR A 159 1.37 -6.63 -1.05
N LEU A 160 1.47 -5.68 -1.97
CA LEU A 160 2.57 -5.61 -2.93
C LEU A 160 3.93 -5.51 -2.25
N GLU A 161 4.02 -4.72 -1.18
CA GLU A 161 5.26 -4.54 -0.45
C GLU A 161 5.67 -5.81 0.32
N LEU A 162 4.71 -6.49 0.96
CA LEU A 162 4.93 -7.78 1.62
C LEU A 162 5.31 -8.88 0.63
N LEU A 163 4.67 -8.92 -0.53
CA LEU A 163 5.00 -9.84 -1.61
C LEU A 163 6.44 -9.62 -2.10
N ARG A 164 6.83 -8.35 -2.30
CA ARG A 164 8.20 -7.98 -2.69
C ARG A 164 9.21 -8.32 -1.59
N LEU A 165 8.87 -8.07 -0.33
CA LEU A 165 9.72 -8.40 0.82
C LEU A 165 9.95 -9.92 0.93
N LEU A 166 8.88 -10.72 0.86
CA LEU A 166 8.96 -12.18 0.88
C LEU A 166 9.78 -12.74 -0.30
N SER A 167 9.63 -12.18 -1.49
CA SER A 167 10.42 -12.59 -2.67
C SER A 167 11.92 -12.36 -2.49
N ARG A 168 12.32 -11.26 -1.83
CA ARG A 168 13.74 -10.97 -1.56
C ARG A 168 14.30 -11.83 -0.43
N LEU A 169 13.48 -12.21 0.54
CA LEU A 169 13.87 -13.15 1.59
C LEU A 169 14.02 -14.58 1.05
N GLN A 170 13.13 -15.02 0.16
CA GLN A 170 13.23 -16.35 -0.47
C GLN A 170 14.36 -16.43 -1.49
N GLY A 171 14.53 -15.42 -2.36
CA GLY A 171 15.64 -15.37 -3.32
C GLY A 171 17.03 -15.20 -2.69
N ARG A 172 17.15 -15.16 -1.36
CA ARG A 172 18.42 -15.24 -0.61
C ARG A 172 18.68 -16.63 -0.01
N ARG A 173 17.68 -17.52 -0.01
CA ARG A 173 17.80 -18.90 0.50
C ARG A 173 18.30 -19.88 -0.57
N ASP A 174 18.32 -19.47 -1.83
CA ASP A 174 18.99 -20.15 -2.95
C ASP A 174 20.31 -19.41 -3.27
#